data_AF-A0A7L5YPQ7-F1
#
_entry.id   AF-A0A7L5YPQ7-F1
#
_cell.length_a   1.000
_cell.length_b   1.000
_cell.length_c   1.000
_cell.angle_alpha   90.00
_cell.angle_beta   90.00
_cell.angle_gamma   90.00
#
_symmetry.space_group_name_H-M   'P 1'
#
loop_
_entity.id
_entity.type
_entity.pdbx_description
1 polymer ?
#
loop_
_entity_poly.entity_id
_entity_poly.type
_entity_poly.pdbx_seq_one_letter_code
_entity_poly.pdbx_strand_id
1 'polypeptide(L)'
;MRTRFRFALAAAAIALILLGVAGLAVRQASMAQGLAKTEQERAEREAMEAERQRGSAVAAQATAEVNAAEAERQRNLAEQRQLEAEARSLAAQAERLRESDLALSLLLASEAAQMALRADKTPPVEIVSTLYRLLAAPHTQLLRDIKAHNAHTWAVALWPDETKFVTAGCDQRLSSGVCQAGQARVWSSNGALLAEFANRPTDLSLVVISPDGERILTADDKGVCNCGLPVICARSRPWRAIQVR
;
A
#
# COMPACT_ATOMS: atom_id res chain seq x y z
N MET A 1 -98.71 59.90 49.18
CA MET A 1 -98.00 58.68 49.66
C MET A 1 -97.64 57.66 48.57
N ARG A 2 -98.38 57.52 47.45
CA ARG A 2 -98.11 56.49 46.40
C ARG A 2 -96.88 56.72 45.50
N THR A 3 -96.39 57.95 45.31
CA THR A 3 -95.26 58.26 44.40
C THR A 3 -93.88 57.96 45.00
N ARG A 4 -93.65 58.30 46.28
CA ARG A 4 -92.38 58.00 46.98
C ARG A 4 -92.10 56.49 47.11
N PHE A 5 -93.16 55.68 47.23
CA PHE A 5 -93.06 54.21 47.28
C PHE A 5 -92.64 53.60 45.92
N ARG A 6 -93.10 54.18 44.80
CA ARG A 6 -92.72 53.75 43.44
C ARG A 6 -91.26 54.06 43.11
N PHE A 7 -90.73 55.19 43.57
CA PHE A 7 -89.32 55.54 43.40
C PHE A 7 -88.39 54.64 44.23
N ALA A 8 -88.77 54.30 45.47
CA ALA A 8 -87.99 53.38 46.31
C ALA A 8 -87.94 51.95 45.72
N LEU A 9 -89.06 51.45 45.18
CA LEU A 9 -89.12 50.16 44.48
C LEU A 9 -88.28 50.15 43.18
N ALA A 10 -88.30 51.24 42.41
CA ALA A 10 -87.49 51.37 41.20
C ALA A 10 -85.98 51.41 41.51
N ALA A 11 -85.58 52.14 42.56
CA ALA A 11 -84.19 52.18 43.01
C ALA A 11 -83.70 50.82 43.53
N ALA A 12 -84.54 50.09 44.26
CA ALA A 12 -84.23 48.73 44.71
C ALA A 12 -84.11 47.73 43.55
N ALA A 13 -84.97 47.85 42.52
CA ALA A 13 -84.90 47.02 41.31
C ALA A 13 -83.61 47.30 40.51
N ILE A 14 -83.22 48.56 40.36
CA ILE A 14 -81.95 48.94 39.70
C ILE A 14 -80.74 48.44 40.49
N ALA A 15 -80.77 48.54 41.83
CA ALA A 15 -79.69 48.03 42.68
C ALA A 15 -79.54 46.50 42.56
N LEU A 16 -80.65 45.75 42.49
CA LEU A 16 -80.64 44.30 42.24
C LEU A 16 -80.09 43.95 40.86
N ILE A 17 -80.44 44.73 39.82
CA ILE A 17 -79.90 44.55 38.47
C ILE A 17 -78.38 44.81 38.47
N LEU A 18 -77.92 45.90 39.09
CA LEU A 18 -76.49 46.23 39.19
C LEU A 18 -75.70 45.17 39.96
N LEU A 19 -76.25 44.64 41.06
CA LEU A 19 -75.67 43.51 41.80
C LEU A 19 -75.63 42.23 40.95
N GLY A 20 -76.68 41.96 40.16
CA GLY A 20 -76.72 40.83 39.23
C GLY A 20 -75.69 40.94 38.12
N VAL A 21 -75.51 42.13 37.54
CA VAL A 21 -74.49 42.42 36.51
C VAL A 21 -73.08 42.31 37.09
N ALA A 22 -72.84 42.86 38.28
CA ALA A 22 -71.57 42.73 38.99
C ALA A 22 -71.24 41.27 39.31
N GLY A 23 -72.24 40.49 39.77
CA GLY A 23 -72.09 39.05 40.02
C GLY A 23 -71.78 38.25 38.75
N LEU A 24 -72.41 38.58 37.61
CA LEU A 24 -72.13 37.96 36.33
C LEU A 24 -70.73 38.29 35.81
N ALA A 25 -70.28 39.54 35.97
CA ALA A 25 -68.93 39.97 35.60
C ALA A 25 -67.85 39.26 36.43
N VAL A 26 -68.05 39.13 37.75
CA VAL A 26 -67.15 38.36 38.63
C VAL A 26 -67.12 36.88 38.24
N ARG A 27 -68.27 36.31 37.87
CA ARG A 27 -68.38 34.92 37.43
C ARG A 27 -67.74 34.67 36.06
N GLN A 28 -67.84 35.63 35.14
CA GLN A 28 -67.11 35.58 33.87
C GLN A 28 -65.61 35.71 34.08
N ALA A 29 -65.15 36.63 34.94
CA ALA A 29 -63.75 36.80 35.26
C ALA A 29 -63.16 35.56 35.94
N SER A 30 -63.90 34.93 36.87
CA SER A 30 -63.44 33.70 37.54
C SER A 30 -63.41 32.50 36.59
N MET A 31 -64.37 32.39 35.66
CA MET A 31 -64.30 31.37 34.60
C MET A 31 -63.13 31.60 33.65
N ALA A 32 -62.86 32.84 33.25
CA ALA A 32 -61.73 33.18 32.39
C ALA A 32 -60.38 32.87 33.07
N GLN A 33 -60.24 33.18 34.37
CA GLN A 33 -59.06 32.81 35.16
C GLN A 33 -58.90 31.30 35.30
N GLY A 34 -60.01 30.56 35.49
CA GLY A 34 -59.99 29.10 35.54
C GLY A 34 -59.50 28.47 34.23
N LEU A 35 -60.00 28.94 33.09
CA LEU A 35 -59.58 28.50 31.76
C LEU A 35 -58.10 28.80 31.50
N ALA A 36 -57.65 30.02 31.83
CA ALA A 36 -56.25 30.42 31.68
C ALA A 36 -55.31 29.53 32.50
N LYS A 37 -55.70 29.18 33.73
CA LYS A 37 -54.92 28.27 34.57
C LYS A 37 -54.85 26.85 34.01
N THR A 38 -55.97 26.33 33.49
CA THR A 38 -55.98 24.99 32.87
C THR A 38 -55.18 24.92 31.58
N GLU A 39 -55.20 25.98 30.77
CA GLU A 39 -54.35 26.09 29.56
C GLU A 39 -52.88 26.17 29.94
N GLN A 40 -52.53 26.93 30.98
CA GLN A 40 -51.17 27.02 31.48
C GLN A 40 -50.67 25.67 32.01
N GLU A 41 -51.47 24.95 32.80
CA GLU A 41 -51.13 23.60 33.29
C GLU A 41 -50.94 22.59 32.16
N ARG A 42 -51.72 22.70 31.06
CA ARG A 42 -51.53 21.87 29.86
C ARG A 42 -50.23 22.21 29.15
N ALA A 43 -49.96 23.49 28.93
CA ALA A 43 -48.72 23.95 28.31
C ALA A 43 -47.48 23.53 29.11
N GLU A 44 -47.54 23.59 30.45
CA GLU A 44 -46.46 23.12 31.33
C GLU A 44 -46.22 21.62 31.21
N ARG A 45 -47.28 20.79 31.12
CA ARG A 45 -47.17 19.34 30.91
C ARG A 45 -46.58 19.00 29.55
N GLU A 46 -47.02 19.68 28.50
CA GLU A 46 -46.49 19.50 27.14
C GLU A 46 -45.03 19.91 27.07
N ALA A 47 -44.65 21.02 27.72
CA ALA A 47 -43.26 21.46 27.81
C ALA A 47 -42.38 20.43 28.55
N MET A 48 -42.88 19.88 29.67
CA MET A 48 -42.18 18.85 30.44
C MET A 48 -41.99 17.55 29.63
N GLU A 49 -43.02 17.12 28.89
CA GLU A 49 -42.93 15.94 28.03
C GLU A 49 -41.97 16.18 26.86
N ALA A 50 -42.01 17.35 26.24
CA ALA A 50 -41.05 17.73 25.20
C ALA A 50 -39.61 17.75 25.71
N GLU A 51 -39.37 18.21 26.94
CA GLU A 51 -38.06 18.18 27.58
C GLU A 51 -37.59 16.74 27.88
N ARG A 52 -38.50 15.88 28.37
CA ARG A 52 -38.22 14.46 28.59
C ARG A 52 -37.87 13.74 27.28
N GLN A 53 -38.63 14.00 26.21
CA GLN A 53 -38.36 13.45 24.89
C GLN A 53 -37.02 13.95 24.34
N ARG A 54 -36.71 15.24 24.49
CA ARG A 54 -35.39 15.79 24.15
C ARG A 54 -34.27 15.09 24.93
N GLY A 55 -34.43 14.92 26.23
CA GLY A 55 -33.45 14.20 27.06
C GLY A 55 -33.23 12.75 26.60
N SER A 56 -34.31 12.05 26.25
CA SER A 56 -34.23 10.68 25.71
C SER A 56 -33.54 10.62 24.35
N ALA A 57 -33.81 11.58 23.47
CA ALA A 57 -33.19 11.67 22.15
C ALA A 57 -31.68 11.94 22.27
N VAL A 58 -31.28 12.83 23.17
CA VAL A 58 -29.87 13.11 23.47
C VAL A 58 -29.15 11.86 24.01
N ALA A 59 -29.77 11.13 24.94
CA ALA A 59 -29.20 9.88 25.47
C ALA A 59 -29.08 8.78 24.40
N ALA A 60 -30.08 8.67 23.52
CA ALA A 60 -30.06 7.74 22.39
C ALA A 60 -28.96 8.10 21.38
N GLN A 61 -28.79 9.38 21.08
CA GLN A 61 -27.72 9.86 20.21
C GLN A 61 -26.33 9.57 20.79
N ALA A 62 -26.11 9.88 22.06
CA ALA A 62 -24.83 9.58 22.73
C ALA A 62 -24.50 8.08 22.68
N THR A 63 -25.50 7.21 22.86
CA THR A 63 -25.33 5.76 22.75
C THR A 63 -24.99 5.33 21.31
N ALA A 64 -25.65 5.92 20.31
CA ALA A 64 -25.39 5.64 18.91
C ALA A 64 -23.95 6.04 18.50
N GLU A 65 -23.46 7.18 18.98
CA GLU A 65 -22.09 7.65 18.74
C GLU A 65 -21.05 6.71 19.35
N VAL A 66 -21.26 6.24 20.59
CA VAL A 66 -20.38 5.25 21.23
C VAL A 66 -20.37 3.93 20.46
N ASN A 67 -21.53 3.45 20.05
CA ASN A 67 -21.65 2.22 19.25
C ASN A 67 -20.98 2.36 17.88
N ALA A 68 -21.12 3.51 17.22
CA ALA A 68 -20.47 3.80 15.95
C ALA A 68 -18.94 3.83 16.09
N ALA A 69 -18.42 4.48 17.14
CA ALA A 69 -16.99 4.52 17.42
C ALA A 69 -16.43 3.11 17.74
N GLU A 70 -17.19 2.27 18.43
CA GLU A 70 -16.78 0.88 18.67
C GLU A 70 -16.80 0.04 17.38
N ALA A 71 -17.83 0.19 16.56
CA ALA A 71 -17.90 -0.50 15.27
C ALA A 71 -16.72 -0.13 14.36
N GLU A 72 -16.31 1.13 14.35
CA GLU A 72 -15.13 1.59 13.62
C GLU A 72 -13.83 1.00 14.19
N ARG A 73 -13.68 0.95 15.52
CA ARG A 73 -12.52 0.29 16.16
C ARG A 73 -12.43 -1.18 15.79
N GLN A 74 -13.54 -1.91 15.85
CA GLN A 74 -13.60 -3.32 15.49
C GLN A 74 -13.26 -3.54 14.01
N ARG A 75 -13.75 -2.66 13.13
CA ARG A 75 -13.43 -2.70 11.70
C ARG A 75 -11.94 -2.49 11.46
N ASN A 76 -11.34 -1.46 12.05
CA ASN A 76 -9.91 -1.17 11.90
C ASN A 76 -9.04 -2.34 12.41
N LEU A 77 -9.42 -2.96 13.53
CA LEU A 77 -8.74 -4.14 14.06
C LEU A 77 -8.89 -5.35 13.13
N ALA A 78 -10.06 -5.55 12.54
CA ALA A 78 -10.30 -6.64 11.60
C ALA A 78 -9.47 -6.46 10.31
N GLU A 79 -9.41 -5.23 9.78
CA GLU A 79 -8.60 -4.88 8.62
C GLU A 79 -7.10 -5.11 8.89
N GLN A 80 -6.60 -4.71 10.07
CA GLN A 80 -5.21 -4.99 10.49
C GLN A 80 -4.93 -6.50 10.57
N ARG A 81 -5.82 -7.26 11.22
CA ARG A 81 -5.66 -8.72 11.34
C ARG A 81 -5.69 -9.42 9.99
N GLN A 82 -6.49 -8.94 9.05
CA GLN A 82 -6.54 -9.47 7.70
C GLN A 82 -5.20 -9.25 6.97
N LEU A 83 -4.66 -8.02 6.99
CA LEU A 83 -3.37 -7.71 6.39
C LEU A 83 -2.23 -8.56 6.98
N GLU A 84 -2.21 -8.73 8.29
CA GLU A 84 -1.24 -9.63 8.93
C GLU A 84 -1.40 -11.09 8.50
N ALA A 85 -2.64 -11.59 8.40
CA ALA A 85 -2.89 -12.97 7.98
C ALA A 85 -2.45 -13.21 6.54
N GLU A 86 -2.69 -12.26 5.65
CA GLU A 86 -2.20 -12.28 4.27
C GLU A 86 -0.66 -12.27 4.23
N ALA A 87 -0.02 -11.39 5.01
CA ALA A 87 1.43 -11.35 5.11
C ALA A 87 2.03 -12.66 5.66
N ARG A 88 1.41 -13.28 6.68
CA ARG A 88 1.79 -14.62 7.17
C ARG A 88 1.66 -15.69 6.10
N SER A 89 0.58 -15.66 5.32
CA SER A 89 0.35 -16.59 4.21
C SER A 89 1.43 -16.46 3.13
N LEU A 90 1.83 -15.24 2.78
CA LEU A 90 2.92 -14.98 1.83
C LEU A 90 4.27 -15.46 2.36
N ALA A 91 4.59 -15.18 3.63
CA ALA A 91 5.80 -15.67 4.28
C ALA A 91 5.86 -17.21 4.28
N ALA A 92 4.75 -17.89 4.59
CA ALA A 92 4.68 -19.35 4.54
C ALA A 92 4.82 -19.91 3.10
N GLN A 93 4.33 -19.19 2.09
CA GLN A 93 4.56 -19.54 0.68
C GLN A 93 6.04 -19.38 0.30
N ALA A 94 6.68 -18.30 0.73
CA ALA A 94 8.10 -18.07 0.49
C ALA A 94 8.95 -19.23 1.03
N GLU A 95 8.70 -19.69 2.25
CA GLU A 95 9.43 -20.82 2.84
C GLU A 95 9.27 -22.13 2.05
N ARG A 96 8.06 -22.41 1.54
CA ARG A 96 7.81 -23.60 0.72
C ARG A 96 8.58 -23.59 -0.60
N LEU A 97 8.82 -22.41 -1.16
CA LEU A 97 9.49 -22.22 -2.45
C LEU A 97 11.01 -22.04 -2.34
N ARG A 98 11.54 -21.94 -1.12
CA ARG A 98 12.95 -21.61 -0.84
C ARG A 98 13.96 -22.43 -1.66
N GLU A 99 13.69 -23.71 -1.88
CA GLU A 99 14.61 -24.63 -2.60
C GLU A 99 14.27 -24.78 -4.09
N SER A 100 13.02 -24.54 -4.48
CA SER A 100 12.56 -24.74 -5.86
C SER A 100 12.65 -23.47 -6.72
N ASP A 101 12.38 -22.31 -6.13
CA ASP A 101 12.39 -21.01 -6.80
C ASP A 101 12.72 -19.91 -5.79
N LEU A 102 14.03 -19.68 -5.62
CA LEU A 102 14.54 -18.71 -4.65
C LEU A 102 14.16 -17.27 -5.02
N ALA A 103 14.06 -16.95 -6.31
CA ALA A 103 13.70 -15.61 -6.76
C ALA A 103 12.26 -15.28 -6.35
N LEU A 104 11.32 -16.18 -6.63
CA LEU A 104 9.93 -16.03 -6.20
C LEU A 104 9.82 -16.06 -4.67
N SER A 105 10.58 -16.93 -4.00
CA SER A 105 10.63 -16.99 -2.53
C SER A 105 11.03 -15.64 -1.91
N LEU A 106 12.09 -15.01 -2.40
CA LEU A 106 12.55 -13.69 -1.92
C LEU A 106 11.54 -12.57 -2.19
N LEU A 107 10.89 -12.58 -3.35
CA LEU A 107 9.84 -11.60 -3.67
C LEU A 107 8.64 -11.71 -2.72
N LEU A 108 8.16 -12.93 -2.48
CA LEU A 108 7.04 -13.19 -1.56
C LEU A 108 7.39 -12.78 -0.12
N ALA A 109 8.59 -13.09 0.35
CA ALA A 109 9.04 -12.69 1.68
C ALA A 109 9.22 -11.17 1.81
N SER A 110 9.69 -10.51 0.74
CA SER A 110 9.79 -9.05 0.69
C SER A 110 8.41 -8.39 0.75
N GLU A 111 7.44 -8.88 -0.03
CA GLU A 111 6.07 -8.35 -0.01
C GLU A 111 5.41 -8.58 1.35
N ALA A 112 5.56 -9.78 1.94
CA ALA A 112 5.07 -10.08 3.27
C ALA A 112 5.59 -9.07 4.32
N ALA A 113 6.89 -8.76 4.29
CA ALA A 113 7.50 -7.79 5.20
C ALA A 113 6.98 -6.36 4.96
N GLN A 114 6.81 -5.94 3.70
CA GLN A 114 6.25 -4.63 3.37
C GLN A 114 4.78 -4.50 3.80
N MET A 115 3.95 -5.53 3.57
CA MET A 115 2.56 -5.55 4.02
C MET A 115 2.47 -5.43 5.54
N ALA A 116 3.29 -6.17 6.28
CA ALA A 116 3.33 -6.10 7.73
C ALA A 116 3.72 -4.68 8.23
N LEU A 117 4.69 -4.03 7.58
CA LEU A 117 5.10 -2.65 7.90
C LEU A 117 4.03 -1.60 7.59
N ARG A 118 3.19 -1.83 6.56
CA ARG A 118 2.06 -0.95 6.23
C ARG A 118 0.92 -1.10 7.24
N ALA A 119 0.73 -2.30 7.78
CA ALA A 119 -0.30 -2.58 8.79
C ALA A 119 0.07 -2.03 10.17
N ASP A 120 1.33 -2.26 10.60
CA ASP A 120 1.88 -1.77 11.86
C ASP A 120 3.36 -1.41 11.69
N LYS A 121 3.80 -0.33 12.34
CA LYS A 121 5.22 0.08 12.38
C LYS A 121 6.11 -0.99 13.02
N THR A 122 5.55 -1.86 13.85
CA THR A 122 6.25 -2.99 14.46
C THR A 122 5.74 -4.31 13.89
N PRO A 123 6.28 -4.76 12.73
CA PRO A 123 5.84 -6.00 12.10
C PRO A 123 6.18 -7.22 12.97
N PRO A 124 5.37 -8.29 12.92
CA PRO A 124 5.66 -9.53 13.62
C PRO A 124 7.05 -10.10 13.26
N VAL A 125 7.80 -10.48 14.29
CA VAL A 125 9.18 -11.00 14.13
C VAL A 125 9.24 -12.19 13.18
N GLU A 126 8.22 -13.06 13.20
CA GLU A 126 8.12 -14.22 12.31
C GLU A 126 8.24 -13.84 10.82
N ILE A 127 7.49 -12.82 10.38
CA ILE A 127 7.44 -12.38 8.98
C ILE A 127 8.80 -11.82 8.57
N VAL A 128 9.37 -10.92 9.38
CA VAL A 128 10.66 -10.30 9.07
C VAL A 128 11.80 -11.34 9.11
N SER A 129 11.73 -12.30 10.03
CA SER A 129 12.73 -13.37 10.15
C SER A 129 12.78 -14.29 8.92
N THR A 130 11.64 -14.47 8.24
CA THR A 130 11.55 -15.24 6.98
C THR A 130 12.42 -14.60 5.92
N LEU A 131 12.25 -13.28 5.70
CA LEU A 131 13.07 -12.54 4.75
C LEU A 131 14.56 -12.60 5.10
N TYR A 132 14.93 -12.37 6.36
CA TYR A 132 16.33 -12.43 6.78
C TYR A 132 16.95 -13.82 6.59
N ARG A 133 16.20 -14.89 6.87
CA ARG A 133 16.69 -16.26 6.69
C ARG A 133 16.92 -16.59 5.23
N LEU A 134 16.04 -16.13 4.34
CA LEU A 134 16.20 -16.31 2.89
C LEU A 134 17.38 -15.50 2.34
N LEU A 135 17.58 -14.27 2.83
CA LEU A 135 18.75 -13.46 2.47
C LEU A 135 20.07 -14.02 3.01
N ALA A 136 20.02 -14.77 4.12
CA ALA A 136 21.17 -15.48 4.69
C ALA A 136 21.40 -16.87 4.07
N ALA A 137 20.57 -17.30 3.11
CA ALA A 137 20.73 -18.60 2.49
C ALA A 137 22.04 -18.68 1.67
N PRO A 138 22.68 -19.86 1.55
CA PRO A 138 23.95 -19.99 0.82
C PRO A 138 23.90 -19.51 -0.63
N HIS A 139 22.73 -19.59 -1.25
CA HIS A 139 22.49 -19.21 -2.64
C HIS A 139 22.44 -17.68 -2.89
N THR A 140 22.28 -16.86 -1.85
CA THR A 140 22.37 -15.38 -1.91
C THR A 140 23.73 -14.86 -1.45
N GLN A 141 24.58 -15.73 -0.93
CA GLN A 141 25.96 -15.42 -0.57
C GLN A 141 26.82 -15.42 -1.85
N LEU A 142 27.87 -14.58 -1.88
CA LEU A 142 28.87 -14.61 -2.95
C LEU A 142 29.41 -16.04 -3.09
N LEU A 143 28.93 -16.79 -4.10
CA LEU A 143 29.29 -18.18 -4.29
C LEU A 143 30.78 -18.32 -4.68
N ARG A 144 31.29 -17.35 -5.46
CA ARG A 144 32.67 -17.37 -5.94
C ARG A 144 33.14 -15.99 -6.40
N ASP A 145 34.38 -15.64 -6.05
CA ASP A 145 35.13 -14.57 -6.69
C ASP A 145 35.89 -15.14 -7.89
N ILE A 146 35.61 -14.60 -9.09
CA ILE A 146 36.25 -15.02 -10.34
C ILE A 146 37.05 -13.85 -10.87
N LYS A 147 38.38 -13.92 -10.71
CA LYS A 147 39.32 -13.01 -11.37
C LYS A 147 39.40 -13.35 -12.86
N ALA A 148 38.42 -12.85 -13.59
CA ALA A 148 38.25 -13.21 -14.99
C ALA A 148 39.33 -12.66 -15.91
N HIS A 149 39.94 -11.52 -15.59
CA HIS A 149 41.01 -10.90 -16.36
C HIS A 149 42.09 -10.28 -15.47
N ASN A 150 43.33 -10.24 -15.94
CA ASN A 150 44.48 -9.81 -15.14
C ASN A 150 44.58 -8.28 -14.93
N ALA A 151 43.91 -7.48 -15.77
CA ALA A 151 43.83 -6.03 -15.60
C ALA A 151 42.39 -5.57 -15.31
N HIS A 152 41.53 -5.50 -16.33
CA HIS A 152 40.16 -5.01 -16.18
C HIS A 152 39.18 -5.98 -16.84
N THR A 153 38.06 -6.24 -16.17
CA THR A 153 36.90 -6.91 -16.78
C THR A 153 35.88 -5.82 -17.10
N TRP A 154 35.57 -5.63 -18.37
CA TRP A 154 34.71 -4.54 -18.82
C TRP A 154 33.27 -4.98 -19.05
N ALA A 155 33.06 -6.24 -19.44
CA ALA A 155 31.73 -6.75 -19.74
C ALA A 155 31.56 -8.21 -19.31
N VAL A 156 30.32 -8.54 -18.97
CA VAL A 156 29.85 -9.91 -18.71
C VAL A 156 28.50 -10.13 -19.38
N ALA A 157 28.28 -11.30 -19.95
CA ALA A 157 27.01 -11.73 -20.52
C ALA A 157 26.68 -13.15 -20.07
N LEU A 158 25.43 -13.37 -19.62
CA LEU A 158 24.93 -14.69 -19.26
C LEU A 158 24.38 -15.40 -20.51
N TRP A 159 24.61 -16.70 -20.60
CA TRP A 159 23.97 -17.53 -21.62
C TRP A 159 22.47 -17.61 -21.36
N PRO A 160 21.62 -17.76 -22.41
CA PRO A 160 20.17 -17.91 -22.21
C PRO A 160 19.74 -19.07 -21.32
N ASP A 161 20.55 -20.13 -21.23
CA ASP A 161 20.30 -21.30 -20.39
C ASP A 161 20.94 -21.21 -18.99
N GLU A 162 21.60 -20.09 -18.67
CA GLU A 162 22.32 -19.82 -17.42
C GLU A 162 23.39 -20.85 -17.02
N THR A 163 23.74 -21.79 -17.91
CA THR A 163 24.76 -22.80 -17.63
C THR A 163 26.18 -22.24 -17.75
N LYS A 164 26.31 -21.10 -18.44
CA LYS A 164 27.58 -20.48 -18.80
C LYS A 164 27.44 -18.95 -18.77
N PHE A 165 28.59 -18.30 -18.75
CA PHE A 165 28.67 -16.87 -18.97
C PHE A 165 29.96 -16.53 -19.70
N VAL A 166 30.00 -15.35 -20.30
CA VAL A 166 31.15 -14.85 -21.03
C VAL A 166 31.62 -13.56 -20.38
N THR A 167 32.91 -13.43 -20.16
CA THR A 167 33.55 -12.17 -19.75
C THR A 167 34.37 -11.61 -20.89
N ALA A 168 34.49 -10.30 -20.97
CA ALA A 168 35.40 -9.62 -21.87
C ALA A 168 36.18 -8.53 -21.13
N GLY A 169 37.47 -8.42 -21.43
CA GLY A 169 38.35 -7.55 -20.69
C GLY A 169 39.76 -7.48 -21.26
N CYS A 170 40.69 -7.08 -20.41
CA CYS A 170 42.10 -6.92 -20.72
C CYS A 170 42.97 -7.68 -19.71
N ASP A 171 43.93 -8.45 -20.20
CA ASP A 171 44.89 -9.17 -19.37
C ASP A 171 46.24 -8.49 -19.25
N GLN A 172 46.60 -7.65 -20.22
CA GLN A 172 47.86 -6.92 -20.17
C GLN A 172 47.62 -5.45 -20.48
N ARG A 173 47.60 -4.64 -19.42
CA ARG A 173 47.49 -3.18 -19.52
C ARG A 173 48.84 -2.55 -19.23
N LEU A 174 49.33 -1.73 -20.15
CA LEU A 174 50.55 -0.96 -19.97
C LEU A 174 50.32 0.20 -18.99
N SER A 175 51.41 0.74 -18.44
CA SER A 175 51.39 1.95 -17.62
C SER A 175 50.86 3.19 -18.37
N SER A 176 50.91 3.18 -19.71
CA SER A 176 50.28 4.19 -20.57
C SER A 176 48.75 4.11 -20.59
N GLY A 177 48.14 3.10 -19.97
CA GLY A 177 46.70 2.85 -20.00
C GLY A 177 46.22 2.09 -21.25
N VAL A 178 47.12 1.64 -22.13
CA VAL A 178 46.75 0.87 -23.33
C VAL A 178 46.71 -0.62 -23.02
N CYS A 179 45.64 -1.29 -23.43
CA CYS A 179 45.57 -2.75 -23.40
C CYS A 179 46.31 -3.38 -24.58
N GLN A 180 47.12 -4.40 -24.30
CA GLN A 180 47.84 -5.18 -25.32
C GLN A 180 47.28 -6.59 -25.50
N ALA A 181 46.43 -7.04 -24.58
CA ALA A 181 45.85 -8.39 -24.59
C ALA A 181 44.39 -8.35 -24.14
N GLY A 182 43.52 -7.86 -25.03
CA GLY A 182 42.07 -7.95 -24.89
C GLY A 182 41.60 -9.36 -25.19
N GLN A 183 40.90 -9.96 -24.23
CA GLN A 183 40.43 -11.34 -24.32
C GLN A 183 38.97 -11.45 -23.89
N ALA A 184 38.27 -12.43 -24.46
CA ALA A 184 36.99 -12.90 -23.99
C ALA A 184 37.11 -14.36 -23.51
N ARG A 185 36.41 -14.69 -22.44
CA ARG A 185 36.48 -16.00 -21.79
C ARG A 185 35.09 -16.55 -21.56
N VAL A 186 34.85 -17.79 -21.95
CA VAL A 186 33.63 -18.53 -21.62
C VAL A 186 33.88 -19.32 -20.34
N TRP A 187 32.97 -19.18 -19.40
CA TRP A 187 32.99 -19.84 -18.11
C TRP A 187 31.77 -20.71 -17.97
N SER A 188 31.93 -21.84 -17.29
CA SER A 188 30.81 -22.58 -16.72
C SER A 188 30.23 -21.79 -15.54
N SER A 189 28.94 -21.97 -15.24
CA SER A 189 28.27 -21.35 -14.08
C SER A 189 28.96 -21.67 -12.74
N ASN A 190 29.70 -22.77 -12.67
CA ASN A 190 30.54 -23.11 -11.51
C ASN A 190 31.89 -22.37 -11.45
N GLY A 191 32.19 -21.51 -12.43
CA GLY A 191 33.42 -20.73 -12.54
C GLY A 191 34.62 -21.47 -13.15
N ALA A 192 34.42 -22.63 -13.76
CA ALA A 192 35.46 -23.28 -14.57
C ALA A 192 35.61 -22.57 -15.92
N LEU A 193 36.85 -22.23 -16.30
CA LEU A 193 37.16 -21.68 -17.63
C LEU A 193 36.95 -22.77 -18.69
N LEU A 194 36.07 -22.52 -19.65
CA LEU A 194 35.71 -23.46 -20.73
C LEU A 194 36.44 -23.14 -22.03
N ALA A 195 36.59 -21.86 -22.35
CA ALA A 195 37.26 -21.41 -23.56
C ALA A 195 37.78 -19.98 -23.41
N GLU A 196 38.87 -19.68 -24.11
CA GLU A 196 39.36 -18.33 -24.32
C GLU A 196 39.30 -18.01 -25.81
N PHE A 197 38.80 -16.83 -26.17
CA PHE A 197 38.69 -16.39 -27.55
C PHE A 197 38.76 -14.87 -27.64
N ALA A 198 38.97 -14.36 -28.86
CA ALA A 198 39.42 -12.99 -29.13
C ALA A 198 40.80 -12.71 -28.51
N ASN A 199 41.73 -12.30 -29.37
CA ASN A 199 43.06 -11.85 -28.97
C ASN A 199 43.33 -10.55 -29.73
N ARG A 200 43.00 -9.42 -29.09
CA ARG A 200 43.13 -8.10 -29.69
C ARG A 200 44.11 -7.24 -28.90
N PRO A 201 44.93 -6.40 -29.56
CA PRO A 201 45.83 -5.47 -28.88
C PRO A 201 45.08 -4.21 -28.41
N THR A 202 43.90 -4.39 -27.83
CA THR A 202 42.93 -3.36 -27.43
C THR A 202 42.00 -3.90 -26.35
N ASP A 203 41.33 -3.03 -25.58
CA ASP A 203 40.35 -3.45 -24.58
C ASP A 203 39.09 -3.99 -25.27
N LEU A 204 38.66 -5.21 -24.93
CA LEU A 204 37.30 -5.65 -25.28
C LEU A 204 36.32 -5.01 -24.29
N SER A 205 35.50 -4.09 -24.78
CA SER A 205 34.58 -3.29 -23.97
C SER A 205 33.17 -3.87 -23.91
N LEU A 206 32.81 -4.74 -24.86
CA LEU A 206 31.47 -5.31 -24.98
C LEU A 206 31.52 -6.79 -25.30
N VAL A 207 30.54 -7.52 -24.77
CA VAL A 207 30.21 -8.88 -25.17
C VAL A 207 28.70 -9.08 -25.16
N VAL A 208 28.16 -9.71 -26.20
CA VAL A 208 26.75 -10.10 -26.30
C VAL A 208 26.64 -11.52 -26.85
N ILE A 209 25.62 -12.24 -26.37
CA ILE A 209 25.29 -13.60 -26.81
C ILE A 209 23.99 -13.51 -27.61
N SER A 210 23.90 -14.26 -28.70
CA SER A 210 22.66 -14.33 -29.46
C SER A 210 21.54 -15.02 -28.66
N PRO A 211 20.25 -14.71 -28.91
CA PRO A 211 19.14 -15.33 -28.19
C PRO A 211 19.09 -16.86 -28.33
N ASP A 212 19.57 -17.39 -29.45
CA ASP A 212 19.73 -18.84 -29.71
C ASP A 212 20.91 -19.47 -28.93
N GLY A 213 21.75 -18.65 -28.30
CA GLY A 213 22.95 -19.09 -27.61
C GLY A 213 24.08 -19.54 -28.53
N GLU A 214 23.96 -19.48 -29.85
CA GLU A 214 24.96 -20.09 -30.74
C GLU A 214 26.13 -19.16 -31.09
N ARG A 215 25.99 -17.85 -30.87
CA ARG A 215 26.94 -16.84 -31.32
C ARG A 215 27.31 -15.89 -30.21
N ILE A 216 28.58 -15.50 -30.22
CA ILE A 216 29.12 -14.48 -29.32
C ILE A 216 29.72 -13.37 -30.17
N LEU A 217 29.36 -12.13 -29.84
CA LEU A 217 29.90 -10.94 -30.47
C LEU A 217 30.61 -10.11 -29.42
N THR A 218 31.85 -9.74 -29.72
CA THR A 218 32.69 -8.89 -28.87
C THR A 218 33.02 -7.61 -29.61
N ALA A 219 33.22 -6.51 -28.90
CA ALA A 219 33.65 -5.27 -29.53
C ALA A 219 34.72 -4.57 -28.70
N ASP A 220 35.56 -3.79 -29.39
CA ASP A 220 36.52 -2.86 -28.80
C ASP A 220 36.20 -1.43 -29.25
N ASP A 221 36.96 -0.47 -28.73
CA ASP A 221 36.89 0.94 -29.13
C ASP A 221 37.26 1.18 -30.61
N LYS A 222 37.80 0.17 -31.31
CA LYS A 222 38.20 0.22 -32.72
C LYS A 222 37.23 -0.49 -33.68
N GLY A 223 36.20 -1.18 -33.17
CA GLY A 223 35.19 -1.86 -33.99
C GLY A 223 34.65 -3.17 -33.41
N VAL A 224 33.69 -3.76 -34.12
CA VAL A 224 32.98 -4.98 -33.71
C VAL A 224 33.63 -6.24 -34.28
N CYS A 225 33.77 -7.29 -33.47
CA CYS A 225 34.20 -8.64 -33.84
C CYS A 225 33.04 -9.63 -33.67
N ASN A 226 32.62 -10.27 -34.76
CA ASN A 226 31.65 -11.37 -34.72
C ASN A 226 32.41 -12.71 -34.66
N CYS A 227 32.17 -13.55 -33.66
CA CYS A 227 32.82 -14.85 -33.52
C CYS A 227 31.78 -15.97 -33.57
N GLY A 228 31.66 -16.62 -34.75
CA GLY A 228 31.24 -18.02 -34.87
C GLY A 228 32.46 -18.86 -35.22
N LEU A 229 32.58 -20.08 -34.70
CA LEU A 229 33.68 -20.97 -35.06
C LEU A 229 33.63 -21.31 -36.57
N PRO A 230 34.74 -21.30 -37.34
CA PRO A 230 36.11 -20.97 -36.97
C PRO A 230 36.54 -19.54 -37.38
N VAL A 231 36.95 -18.77 -36.37
CA VAL A 231 37.94 -17.66 -36.35
C VAL A 231 38.22 -16.91 -37.66
N ILE A 232 37.62 -15.72 -37.86
CA ILE A 232 38.24 -14.58 -38.58
C ILE A 232 37.75 -13.25 -37.99
N CYS A 233 38.66 -12.43 -37.45
CA CYS A 233 38.42 -11.01 -37.23
C CYS A 233 38.52 -10.26 -38.58
N ALA A 234 37.39 -9.85 -39.17
CA ALA A 234 37.40 -9.11 -40.42
C ALA A 234 37.77 -7.63 -40.19
N ARG A 235 38.92 -7.20 -40.73
CA ARG A 235 39.08 -5.80 -41.14
C ARG A 235 38.14 -5.55 -42.34
N SER A 236 37.48 -4.40 -42.31
CA SER A 236 36.56 -3.85 -43.31
C SER A 236 36.71 -4.39 -44.75
N ARG A 237 35.69 -5.10 -45.27
CA ARG A 237 35.12 -5.12 -46.66
C ARG A 237 34.04 -6.23 -46.79
N PRO A 238 33.13 -6.18 -47.80
CA PRO A 238 31.74 -6.65 -47.65
C PRO A 238 31.53 -8.16 -47.82
N TRP A 239 30.46 -8.61 -47.19
CA TRP A 239 29.92 -9.95 -47.04
C TRP A 239 29.97 -10.86 -48.28
N ARG A 240 30.42 -12.10 -48.07
CA ARG A 240 29.96 -13.27 -48.84
C ARG A 240 29.58 -14.38 -47.85
N ALA A 241 28.30 -14.72 -47.81
CA ALA A 241 27.79 -15.86 -47.07
C ALA A 241 28.18 -17.14 -47.80
N ILE A 242 28.76 -18.10 -47.08
CA ILE A 242 28.84 -19.50 -47.51
C ILE A 242 28.03 -20.31 -46.51
N GLN A 243 26.95 -20.89 -47.01
CA GLN A 243 26.19 -21.94 -46.35
C GLN A 243 27.02 -23.22 -46.33
N VAL A 244 27.03 -23.93 -45.20
CA VAL A 244 27.40 -25.35 -45.16
C VAL A 244 26.26 -26.10 -44.47
N ARG A 245 25.91 -27.24 -45.07
CA ARG A 245 24.87 -28.17 -44.65
C ARG A 245 25.08 -28.70 -43.24
#